data_AF-A0A662GKT9-F1
#
_entry.id   AF-A0A662GKT9-F1
#
_cell.length_a   1.000
_cell.length_b   1.000
_cell.length_c   1.000
_cell.angle_alpha   90.00
_cell.angle_beta   90.00
_cell.angle_gamma   90.00
#
_symmetry.space_group_name_H-M   'P 1'
#
loop_
_entity.id
_entity.type
_entity.pdbx_description
1 polymer ?
#
loop_
_entity_poly.entity_id
_entity_poly.type
_entity_poly.pdbx_seq_one_letter_code
_entity_poly.pdbx_strand_id
1 'polypeptide(L)'
;MGPPLMVLTLSLFWRVGFPEALEGLYHILLKEPYLASYPELVFIGILPIIFTLVCGEDFAKYGFRRDGFWRSMLYSLPPALLVAWLRGFPKRGYGLTFPWNFYYAVLNLVAYGPLEVFFVVWLIENTDEYLGSEAIPSEGSMAVPMIFGLSHVLWAIHGDLVAAVVNAFMVSLVFLYFGVIYKYTRNIAGFMTAWTLMNRQSLLSAIQCLV
;
A
#
# COMPACT_ATOMS: atom_id res chain seq x y z
N MET A 1 -3.38 -9.04 -4.85
CA MET A 1 -4.57 -8.98 -5.75
C MET A 1 -5.06 -7.55 -6.06
N GLY A 2 -4.39 -6.47 -5.65
CA GLY A 2 -4.94 -5.09 -5.77
C GLY A 2 -5.10 -4.57 -7.21
N PRO A 3 -4.02 -4.20 -7.93
CA PRO A 3 -4.13 -3.60 -9.26
C PRO A 3 -4.88 -4.44 -10.31
N PRO A 4 -4.65 -5.77 -10.42
CA PRO A 4 -5.36 -6.58 -11.41
C PRO A 4 -6.88 -6.70 -11.14
N LEU A 5 -7.29 -6.80 -9.87
CA LEU A 5 -8.70 -6.89 -9.49
C LEU A 5 -9.44 -5.57 -9.76
N MET A 6 -8.78 -4.43 -9.52
CA MET A 6 -9.29 -3.11 -9.88
C MET A 6 -9.56 -3.03 -11.39
N VAL A 7 -8.57 -3.37 -12.23
CA VAL A 7 -8.71 -3.29 -13.70
C VAL A 7 -9.81 -4.23 -14.19
N LEU A 8 -9.90 -5.45 -13.63
CA LEU A 8 -10.97 -6.39 -13.94
C LEU A 8 -12.35 -5.84 -13.55
N THR A 9 -12.47 -5.18 -12.40
CA THR A 9 -13.75 -4.59 -11.96
C THR A 9 -14.16 -3.43 -12.88
N LEU A 10 -13.20 -2.60 -13.26
CA LEU A 10 -13.43 -1.51 -14.20
C LEU A 10 -13.80 -2.02 -15.60
N SER A 11 -13.15 -3.10 -16.08
CA SER A 11 -13.49 -3.70 -17.38
C SER A 11 -14.93 -4.21 -17.40
N LEU A 12 -15.38 -4.84 -16.31
CA LEU A 12 -16.77 -5.27 -16.15
C LEU A 12 -17.75 -4.09 -16.09
N PHE A 13 -17.41 -3.04 -15.33
CA PHE A 13 -18.29 -1.88 -15.16
C PHE A 13 -18.41 -1.04 -16.44
N TRP A 14 -17.29 -0.80 -17.13
CA TRP A 14 -17.24 -0.09 -18.40
C TRP A 14 -17.66 -0.95 -19.59
N ARG A 15 -17.81 -2.27 -19.40
CA ARG A 15 -18.15 -3.25 -20.45
C ARG A 15 -17.14 -3.23 -21.60
N VAL A 16 -15.86 -3.15 -21.26
CA VAL A 16 -14.74 -3.18 -22.20
C VAL A 16 -13.79 -4.33 -21.87
N GLY A 17 -12.87 -4.66 -22.77
CA GLY A 17 -11.83 -5.65 -22.48
C GLY A 17 -10.85 -5.16 -21.41
N PHE A 18 -10.09 -6.09 -20.85
CA PHE A 18 -9.09 -5.79 -19.82
C PHE A 18 -8.02 -4.79 -20.31
N PRO A 19 -7.45 -4.91 -21.52
CA PRO A 19 -6.50 -3.92 -22.04
C PRO A 19 -7.10 -2.52 -22.17
N GLU A 20 -8.34 -2.42 -22.67
CA GLU A 20 -9.02 -1.14 -22.87
C GLU A 20 -9.37 -0.47 -21.53
N ALA A 21 -9.73 -1.25 -20.51
CA ALA A 21 -9.92 -0.73 -19.16
C ALA A 21 -8.61 -0.23 -18.55
N LEU A 22 -7.51 -0.95 -18.77
CA LEU A 22 -6.20 -0.52 -18.30
C LEU A 22 -5.77 0.81 -18.95
N GLU A 23 -5.95 0.93 -20.27
CA GLU A 23 -5.64 2.14 -21.03
C GLU A 23 -6.54 3.32 -20.62
N GLY A 24 -7.85 3.08 -20.46
CA GLY A 24 -8.79 4.10 -20.00
C GLY A 24 -8.44 4.61 -18.60
N LEU A 25 -8.13 3.71 -17.67
CA LEU A 25 -7.67 4.08 -16.33
C LEU A 25 -6.36 4.87 -16.38
N TYR A 26 -5.41 4.42 -17.21
CA TYR A 26 -4.14 5.11 -17.39
C TYR A 26 -4.33 6.56 -17.84
N HIS A 27 -5.20 6.81 -18.82
CA HIS A 27 -5.51 8.16 -19.27
C HIS A 27 -6.18 9.04 -18.21
N ILE A 28 -7.10 8.47 -17.43
CA ILE A 28 -7.73 9.20 -16.32
C ILE A 28 -6.70 9.62 -15.29
N LEU A 29 -5.78 8.72 -14.91
CA LEU A 29 -4.81 8.97 -13.85
C LEU A 29 -3.60 9.80 -14.30
N LEU A 30 -3.28 9.80 -15.59
CA LEU A 30 -2.38 10.79 -16.17
C LEU A 30 -2.92 12.22 -16.02
N LYS A 31 -4.23 12.39 -16.20
CA LYS A 31 -4.88 13.69 -16.12
C LYS A 31 -5.13 14.11 -14.67
N GLU A 32 -5.71 13.21 -13.88
CA GLU A 32 -6.17 13.43 -12.51
C GLU A 32 -5.58 12.37 -11.55
N PRO A 33 -4.27 12.43 -11.24
CA PRO A 33 -3.58 11.38 -10.49
C PRO A 33 -4.09 11.19 -9.05
N TYR A 34 -4.76 12.19 -8.48
CA TYR A 34 -5.36 12.08 -7.15
C TYR A 34 -6.53 11.08 -7.10
N LEU A 35 -7.17 10.76 -8.24
CA LEU A 35 -8.27 9.80 -8.30
C LEU A 35 -7.84 8.36 -8.02
N ALA A 36 -6.53 8.06 -8.09
CA ALA A 36 -5.98 6.76 -7.76
C ALA A 36 -6.28 6.34 -6.29
N SER A 37 -6.55 7.32 -5.42
CA SER A 37 -6.93 7.09 -4.02
C SER A 37 -8.22 6.28 -3.85
N TYR A 38 -9.19 6.40 -4.76
CA TYR A 38 -10.46 5.70 -4.66
C TYR A 38 -10.35 4.20 -4.86
N PRO A 39 -9.78 3.70 -5.96
CA PRO A 39 -9.61 2.26 -6.11
C PRO A 39 -8.66 1.69 -5.06
N GLU A 40 -7.60 2.41 -4.68
CA GLU A 40 -6.72 2.01 -3.58
C GLU A 40 -7.52 1.80 -2.29
N LEU A 41 -8.33 2.79 -1.91
CA LEU A 41 -9.18 2.71 -0.73
C LEU A 41 -10.12 1.51 -0.79
N VAL A 42 -10.79 1.28 -1.92
CA VAL A 42 -11.81 0.22 -2.03
C VAL A 42 -11.18 -1.16 -2.04
N PHE A 43 -10.24 -1.42 -2.96
CA PHE A 43 -9.73 -2.76 -3.23
C PHE A 43 -8.62 -3.19 -2.29
N ILE A 44 -7.79 -2.24 -1.86
CA ILE A 44 -6.67 -2.51 -0.99
C ILE A 44 -7.08 -2.25 0.46
N GLY A 45 -7.84 -1.20 0.74
CA GLY A 45 -8.21 -0.86 2.12
C GLY A 45 -9.49 -1.49 2.68
N ILE A 46 -10.63 -1.15 2.10
CA ILE A 46 -11.96 -1.44 2.65
C ILE A 46 -12.28 -2.92 2.53
N LEU A 47 -11.94 -3.55 1.40
CA LEU A 47 -12.32 -4.93 1.12
C LEU A 47 -11.77 -5.92 2.18
N PRO A 48 -10.47 -5.92 2.54
CA PRO A 48 -9.94 -6.77 3.62
C PRO A 48 -10.60 -6.50 4.97
N ILE A 49 -10.89 -5.23 5.28
CA ILE A 49 -11.56 -4.85 6.54
C ILE A 49 -12.96 -5.48 6.58
N ILE A 50 -13.72 -5.38 5.49
CA ILE A 50 -15.05 -5.99 5.39
C ILE A 50 -14.94 -7.51 5.59
N PHE A 51 -14.00 -8.17 4.93
CA PHE A 51 -13.79 -9.62 5.12
C PHE A 51 -13.49 -9.98 6.58
N THR A 52 -12.53 -9.29 7.20
CA THR A 52 -12.18 -9.51 8.61
C THR A 52 -13.38 -9.29 9.54
N LEU A 53 -14.20 -8.25 9.31
CA LEU A 53 -15.39 -7.98 10.12
C LEU A 53 -16.51 -9.01 9.90
N VAL A 54 -16.80 -9.36 8.64
CA VAL A 54 -17.87 -10.32 8.28
C VAL A 54 -17.53 -11.73 8.77
N CYS A 55 -16.25 -12.11 8.69
CA CYS A 55 -15.78 -13.40 9.20
C CYS A 55 -15.58 -13.41 10.72
N GLY A 56 -15.73 -12.27 11.41
CA GLY A 56 -15.56 -12.16 12.86
C GLY A 56 -14.13 -12.43 13.33
N GLU A 57 -13.14 -12.13 12.48
CA GLU A 57 -11.73 -12.35 12.79
C GLU A 57 -11.22 -11.28 13.79
N ASP A 58 -10.37 -11.71 14.72
CA ASP A 58 -9.70 -10.80 15.65
C ASP A 58 -8.59 -10.02 14.94
N PHE A 59 -8.62 -8.69 15.00
CA PHE A 59 -7.56 -7.83 14.48
C PHE A 59 -6.18 -8.10 15.11
N ALA A 60 -6.12 -8.73 16.28
CA ALA A 60 -4.87 -9.22 16.85
C ALA A 60 -4.18 -10.26 15.95
N LYS A 61 -4.92 -11.01 15.10
CA LYS A 61 -4.35 -11.88 14.04
C LYS A 61 -3.40 -11.10 13.13
N TYR A 62 -3.79 -9.88 12.77
CA TYR A 62 -3.06 -9.00 11.86
C TYR A 62 -2.11 -8.02 12.58
N GLY A 63 -1.75 -8.33 13.83
CA GLY A 63 -0.76 -7.56 14.58
C GLY A 63 -1.23 -6.23 15.17
N PHE A 64 -2.55 -5.98 15.24
CA PHE A 64 -3.10 -4.91 16.08
C PHE A 64 -3.03 -5.28 17.56
N ARG A 65 -1.81 -5.32 18.09
CA ARG A 65 -1.50 -5.71 19.48
C ARG A 65 -0.82 -4.56 20.21
N ARG A 66 -0.88 -4.58 21.54
CA ARG A 66 -0.01 -3.71 22.38
C ARG A 66 1.40 -4.28 22.48
N ASP A 67 1.50 -5.60 22.55
CA ASP A 67 2.78 -6.30 22.62
C ASP A 67 3.56 -6.12 21.32
N GLY A 68 4.88 -5.97 21.46
CA GLY A 68 5.77 -5.77 20.30
C GLY A 68 5.71 -4.37 19.68
N PHE A 69 4.80 -3.48 20.10
CA PHE A 69 4.64 -2.13 19.54
C PHE A 69 5.97 -1.37 19.49
N TRP A 70 6.63 -1.21 20.64
CA TRP A 70 7.90 -0.46 20.71
C TRP A 70 9.02 -1.10 19.89
N ARG A 71 9.07 -2.44 19.82
CA ARG A 71 10.08 -3.14 19.01
C ARG A 71 9.80 -2.92 17.51
N SER A 72 8.54 -3.03 17.10
CA SER A 72 8.12 -2.77 15.71
C SER A 72 8.46 -1.35 15.29
N MET A 73 8.18 -0.35 16.14
CA MET A 73 8.54 1.05 15.90
C MET A 73 10.07 1.24 15.85
N LEU A 74 10.81 0.69 16.81
CA LEU A 74 12.26 0.86 16.92
C LEU A 74 13.00 0.28 15.70
N TYR A 75 12.58 -0.88 15.20
CA TYR A 75 13.20 -1.49 14.03
C TYR A 75 12.75 -0.85 12.72
N SER A 76 11.52 -0.33 12.66
CA SER A 76 10.97 0.19 11.41
C SER A 76 11.27 1.67 11.16
N LEU A 77 11.30 2.50 12.21
CA LEU A 77 11.43 3.96 12.07
C LEU A 77 12.79 4.42 11.53
N PRO A 78 13.96 3.97 12.04
CA PRO A 78 15.25 4.46 11.58
C PRO A 78 15.46 4.32 10.06
N PRO A 79 15.23 3.14 9.43
CA PRO A 79 15.37 3.02 7.99
C PRO A 79 14.31 3.85 7.24
N ALA A 80 13.09 3.96 7.76
CA ALA A 80 12.05 4.77 7.14
C ALA A 80 12.39 6.26 7.10
N LEU A 81 12.92 6.80 8.20
CA LEU A 81 13.37 8.19 8.28
C LEU A 81 14.57 8.45 7.37
N LEU A 82 15.51 7.51 7.28
CA LEU A 82 16.64 7.60 6.36
C LEU A 82 16.16 7.66 4.90
N VAL A 83 15.24 6.77 4.51
CA VAL A 83 14.70 6.76 3.14
C VAL A 83 13.88 8.02 2.87
N ALA A 84 13.03 8.45 3.80
CA ALA A 84 12.26 9.69 3.66
C ALA A 84 13.20 10.91 3.49
N TRP A 85 14.29 10.96 4.27
CA TRP A 85 15.30 12.02 4.16
C TRP A 85 16.03 12.01 2.83
N LEU A 86 16.52 10.85 2.37
CA LEU A 86 17.22 10.70 1.09
C LEU A 86 16.33 11.02 -0.12
N ARG A 87 15.05 10.64 -0.05
CA ARG A 87 14.07 10.87 -1.13
C ARG A 87 13.63 12.32 -1.20
N GLY A 88 13.66 13.03 -0.06
CA GLY A 88 13.22 14.40 0.08
C GLY A 88 11.70 14.57 -0.04
N PHE A 89 11.22 15.75 0.34
CA PHE A 89 9.81 16.09 0.19
C PHE A 89 9.47 16.41 -1.27
N PRO A 90 8.32 15.95 -1.78
CA PRO A 90 7.88 16.31 -3.12
C PRO A 90 7.69 17.83 -3.25
N LYS A 91 8.17 18.39 -4.37
CA LYS A 91 8.21 19.84 -4.62
C LYS A 91 6.84 20.47 -4.89
N ARG A 92 5.85 19.69 -5.33
CA ARG A 92 4.49 20.12 -5.68
C ARG A 92 3.51 18.99 -5.43
N GLY A 93 2.30 19.32 -4.96
CA GLY A 93 1.17 18.39 -4.93
C GLY A 93 0.28 18.49 -6.17
N TYR A 94 -0.93 17.91 -6.11
CA TYR A 94 -1.93 17.89 -7.18
C TYR A 94 -2.56 19.23 -7.59
N GLY A 95 -2.26 20.35 -6.93
CA GLY A 95 -2.81 21.67 -7.30
C GLY A 95 -4.30 21.88 -6.97
N LEU A 96 -4.85 21.09 -6.04
CA LEU A 96 -6.23 21.21 -5.57
C LEU A 96 -6.40 22.40 -4.61
N THR A 97 -7.57 23.03 -4.63
CA THR A 97 -7.97 24.08 -3.69
C THR A 97 -8.77 23.50 -2.52
N PHE A 98 -8.90 24.26 -1.42
CA PHE A 98 -9.77 23.89 -0.31
C PHE A 98 -11.24 23.78 -0.74
N PRO A 99 -12.00 22.77 -0.30
CA PRO A 99 -11.66 21.72 0.68
C PRO A 99 -11.03 20.45 0.09
N TRP A 100 -10.85 20.39 -1.23
CA TRP A 100 -10.44 19.19 -1.95
C TRP A 100 -9.00 18.78 -1.65
N ASN A 101 -8.09 19.72 -1.45
CA ASN A 101 -6.73 19.42 -1.00
C ASN A 101 -6.73 18.62 0.31
N PHE A 102 -7.50 19.05 1.31
CA PHE A 102 -7.60 18.38 2.60
C PHE A 102 -8.27 17.00 2.48
N TYR A 103 -9.36 16.92 1.72
CA TYR A 103 -10.08 15.66 1.49
C TYR A 103 -9.16 14.60 0.88
N TYR A 104 -8.49 14.91 -0.23
CA TYR A 104 -7.60 13.95 -0.89
C TYR A 104 -6.33 13.69 -0.08
N ALA A 105 -5.91 14.64 0.77
CA ALA A 105 -4.79 14.41 1.64
C ALA A 105 -5.04 13.31 2.67
N VAL A 106 -6.18 13.40 3.36
CA VAL A 106 -6.63 12.38 4.32
C VAL A 106 -6.84 11.05 3.61
N LEU A 107 -7.51 11.08 2.45
CA LEU A 107 -7.83 9.89 1.68
C LEU A 107 -6.56 9.12 1.27
N ASN A 108 -5.57 9.82 0.72
CA ASN A 108 -4.31 9.21 0.30
C ASN A 108 -3.46 8.74 1.48
N LEU A 109 -3.38 9.52 2.56
CA LEU A 109 -2.60 9.13 3.74
C LEU A 109 -3.14 7.83 4.36
N VAL A 110 -4.46 7.67 4.38
CA VAL A 110 -5.12 6.47 4.90
C VAL A 110 -4.98 5.29 3.91
N ALA A 111 -5.26 5.51 2.62
CA ALA A 111 -5.23 4.46 1.60
C ALA A 111 -3.81 3.92 1.36
N TYR A 112 -2.86 4.80 1.05
CA TYR A 112 -1.46 4.47 0.69
C TYR A 112 -0.52 4.32 1.89
N GLY A 113 -1.07 4.32 3.11
CA GLY A 113 -0.31 4.18 4.34
C GLY A 113 -0.82 2.99 5.15
N PRO A 114 -1.65 3.20 6.19
CA PRO A 114 -2.13 2.13 7.05
C PRO A 114 -2.91 1.02 6.31
N LEU A 115 -3.77 1.39 5.36
CA LEU A 115 -4.64 0.41 4.69
C LEU A 115 -3.88 -0.50 3.74
N GLU A 116 -2.92 0.04 2.99
CA GLU A 116 -2.02 -0.73 2.13
C GLU A 116 -1.19 -1.75 2.92
N VAL A 117 -0.68 -1.35 4.10
CA VAL A 117 0.04 -2.28 4.98
C VAL A 117 -0.90 -3.32 5.57
N PHE A 118 -2.10 -2.92 6.01
CA PHE A 118 -3.10 -3.88 6.50
C PHE A 118 -3.44 -4.93 5.45
N PHE A 119 -3.63 -4.53 4.20
CA PHE A 119 -3.89 -5.45 3.09
C PHE A 119 -2.79 -6.50 2.93
N VAL A 120 -1.53 -6.07 2.92
CA VAL A 120 -0.42 -7.00 2.75
C VAL A 120 -0.30 -7.92 3.96
N VAL A 121 -0.42 -7.40 5.17
CA VAL A 121 -0.40 -8.25 6.38
C VAL A 121 -1.57 -9.23 6.40
N TRP A 122 -2.76 -8.78 5.99
CA TRP A 122 -3.93 -9.64 5.83
C TRP A 122 -3.65 -10.78 4.86
N LEU A 123 -3.03 -10.50 3.70
CA LEU A 123 -2.61 -11.52 2.76
C LEU A 123 -1.52 -12.44 3.33
N ILE A 124 -0.53 -11.91 4.05
CA ILE A 124 0.53 -12.70 4.69
C ILE A 124 -0.07 -13.71 5.66
N GLU A 125 -0.89 -13.27 6.61
CA GLU A 125 -1.45 -14.16 7.64
C GLU A 125 -2.39 -15.21 7.04
N ASN A 126 -3.23 -14.83 6.07
CA ASN A 126 -4.10 -15.80 5.39
C ASN A 126 -3.31 -16.79 4.51
N THR A 127 -2.20 -16.35 3.91
CA THR A 127 -1.32 -17.25 3.14
C THR A 127 -0.58 -18.21 4.08
N ASP A 128 -0.08 -17.71 5.20
CA ASP A 128 0.60 -18.53 6.21
C ASP A 128 -0.36 -19.56 6.81
N GLU A 129 -1.59 -19.17 7.14
CA GLU A 129 -2.62 -20.08 7.63
C GLU A 129 -2.96 -21.17 6.61
N TYR A 130 -3.14 -20.79 5.34
CA TYR A 130 -3.40 -21.74 4.26
C TYR A 130 -2.25 -22.74 4.05
N LEU A 131 -1.00 -22.29 4.20
CA LEU A 131 0.19 -23.13 4.04
C LEU A 131 0.65 -23.82 5.33
N GLY A 132 0.04 -23.52 6.48
CA GLY A 132 0.48 -24.00 7.78
C GLY A 132 1.86 -23.47 8.21
N SER A 133 2.23 -22.27 7.78
CA SER A 133 3.55 -21.68 8.07
C SER A 133 3.59 -20.94 9.41
N GLU A 134 4.57 -21.31 10.23
CA GLU A 134 4.88 -20.61 11.50
C GLU A 134 6.29 -19.99 11.52
N ALA A 135 7.04 -20.09 10.41
CA ALA A 135 8.44 -19.70 10.32
C ALA A 135 8.66 -18.18 10.36
N ILE A 136 9.90 -17.76 10.63
CA ILE A 136 10.35 -16.37 10.54
C ILE A 136 11.67 -16.33 9.77
N PRO A 137 11.69 -15.82 8.52
CA PRO A 137 10.54 -15.38 7.72
C PRO A 137 9.61 -16.55 7.32
N SER A 138 8.30 -16.28 7.24
CA SER A 138 7.28 -17.22 6.74
C SER A 138 7.13 -17.15 5.22
N GLU A 139 6.60 -18.20 4.60
CA GLU A 139 6.28 -18.28 3.17
C GLU A 139 5.40 -17.12 2.72
N GLY A 140 4.37 -16.76 3.48
CA GLY A 140 3.53 -15.59 3.22
C GLY A 140 4.34 -14.29 3.30
N SER A 141 5.19 -14.13 4.32
CA SER A 141 6.02 -12.92 4.48
C SER A 141 7.09 -12.76 3.39
N MET A 142 7.39 -13.82 2.64
CA MET A 142 8.28 -13.75 1.47
C MET A 142 7.50 -13.58 0.17
N ALA A 143 6.50 -14.43 -0.07
CA ALA A 143 5.78 -14.49 -1.35
C ALA A 143 4.86 -13.28 -1.55
N VAL A 144 4.11 -12.87 -0.51
CA VAL A 144 3.12 -11.80 -0.63
C VAL A 144 3.78 -10.46 -0.96
N PRO A 145 4.83 -9.99 -0.24
CA PRO A 145 5.54 -8.77 -0.61
C PRO A 145 6.08 -8.77 -2.05
N MET A 146 6.60 -9.90 -2.52
CA MET A 146 7.13 -10.02 -3.88
C MET A 146 6.02 -9.90 -4.93
N ILE A 147 4.92 -10.64 -4.76
CA ILE A 147 3.78 -10.57 -5.69
C ILE A 147 3.15 -9.16 -5.67
N PHE A 148 2.97 -8.59 -4.48
CA PHE A 148 2.40 -7.26 -4.30
C PHE A 148 3.28 -6.18 -4.92
N GLY A 149 4.57 -6.15 -4.57
CA GLY A 149 5.51 -5.17 -5.09
C GLY A 149 5.70 -5.28 -6.60
N LEU A 150 5.88 -6.49 -7.16
CA LEU A 150 6.00 -6.69 -8.60
C LEU A 150 4.74 -6.31 -9.38
N SER A 151 3.55 -6.38 -8.77
CA SER A 151 2.32 -5.93 -9.41
C SER A 151 2.32 -4.42 -9.74
N HIS A 152 3.19 -3.63 -9.09
CA HIS A 152 3.35 -2.20 -9.38
C HIS A 152 3.98 -1.93 -10.75
N VAL A 153 4.58 -2.93 -11.42
CA VAL A 153 5.02 -2.78 -12.83
C VAL A 153 3.83 -2.43 -13.73
N LEU A 154 2.63 -2.95 -13.42
CA LEU A 154 1.40 -2.66 -14.15
C LEU A 154 0.92 -1.21 -13.97
N TRP A 155 1.42 -0.53 -12.95
CA TRP A 155 1.13 0.86 -12.61
C TRP A 155 2.22 1.80 -13.15
N ALA A 156 2.63 1.60 -14.41
CA ALA A 156 3.52 2.50 -15.14
C ALA A 156 2.83 3.84 -15.50
N ILE A 157 2.14 4.49 -14.55
CA ILE A 157 1.37 5.76 -14.70
C ILE A 157 2.21 6.85 -15.35
N HIS A 158 3.53 6.78 -15.22
CA HIS A 158 4.43 7.84 -15.67
C HIS A 158 4.98 7.62 -17.08
N GLY A 159 4.55 6.57 -17.80
CA GLY A 159 5.01 6.28 -19.16
C GLY A 159 6.47 5.79 -19.25
N ASP A 160 7.11 5.53 -18.11
CA ASP A 160 8.49 5.06 -18.01
C ASP A 160 8.53 3.67 -17.38
N LEU A 161 8.76 2.66 -18.24
CA LEU A 161 8.88 1.27 -17.82
C LEU A 161 10.05 1.05 -16.86
N VAL A 162 11.18 1.74 -17.05
CA VAL A 162 12.35 1.60 -16.19
C VAL A 162 12.01 2.12 -14.80
N ALA A 163 11.39 3.29 -14.70
CA ALA A 163 10.93 3.82 -13.42
C ALA A 163 9.89 2.92 -12.74
N ALA A 164 8.95 2.34 -13.51
CA ALA A 164 7.95 1.42 -12.98
C ALA A 164 8.58 0.14 -12.42
N VAL A 165 9.52 -0.45 -13.15
CA VAL A 165 10.26 -1.65 -12.72
C VAL A 165 11.09 -1.36 -11.48
N VAL A 166 11.85 -0.25 -11.46
CA VAL A 166 12.61 0.17 -10.28
C VAL A 166 11.69 0.38 -9.08
N ASN A 167 10.55 1.05 -9.27
CA ASN A 167 9.57 1.24 -8.19
C ASN A 167 9.04 -0.11 -7.66
N ALA A 168 8.66 -1.03 -8.55
CA ALA A 168 8.16 -2.34 -8.16
C ALA A 168 9.20 -3.16 -7.36
N PHE A 169 10.46 -3.14 -7.77
CA PHE A 169 11.55 -3.76 -7.01
C PHE A 169 11.73 -3.10 -5.63
N MET A 170 11.73 -1.77 -5.57
CA MET A 170 11.87 -1.05 -4.31
C MET A 170 10.72 -1.35 -3.35
N VAL A 171 9.47 -1.34 -3.83
CA VAL A 171 8.30 -1.71 -3.03
C VAL A 171 8.43 -3.15 -2.53
N SER A 172 8.82 -4.09 -3.40
CA SER A 172 9.00 -5.50 -3.02
C SER A 172 10.01 -5.66 -1.88
N LEU A 173 11.19 -5.02 -2.00
CA LEU A 173 12.25 -5.09 -0.98
C LEU A 173 11.82 -4.44 0.34
N VAL A 174 11.16 -3.29 0.28
CA VAL A 174 10.68 -2.57 1.46
C VAL A 174 9.62 -3.40 2.19
N PHE A 175 8.64 -3.94 1.47
CA PHE A 175 7.59 -4.75 2.05
C PHE A 175 8.11 -6.09 2.57
N LEU A 176 9.12 -6.67 1.91
CA LEU A 176 9.80 -7.87 2.41
C LEU A 176 10.48 -7.56 3.75
N TYR A 177 11.30 -6.50 3.80
CA TYR A 177 12.02 -6.10 5.00
C TYR A 177 11.09 -5.83 6.18
N PHE A 178 10.06 -4.99 6.01
CA PHE A 178 9.11 -4.71 7.07
C PHE A 178 8.16 -5.87 7.35
N GLY A 179 7.87 -6.72 6.36
CA GLY A 179 7.14 -7.97 6.55
C GLY A 179 7.86 -8.92 7.51
N VAL A 180 9.19 -9.03 7.40
CA VAL A 180 10.01 -9.81 8.35
C VAL A 180 9.99 -9.19 9.75
N ILE A 181 10.14 -7.87 9.87
CA ILE A 181 10.02 -7.17 11.16
C ILE A 181 8.63 -7.39 11.78
N TYR A 182 7.58 -7.32 10.96
CA TYR A 182 6.22 -7.61 11.36
C TYR A 182 6.09 -9.03 11.90
N LYS A 183 6.56 -10.07 11.19
CA LYS A 183 6.50 -11.47 11.68
C LYS A 183 7.29 -11.65 12.97
N TYR A 184 8.46 -11.01 13.07
CA TYR A 184 9.31 -11.07 14.27
C TYR A 184 8.67 -10.40 15.48
N THR A 185 8.05 -9.23 15.30
CA THR A 185 7.48 -8.43 16.40
C THR A 185 6.01 -8.75 16.68
N ARG A 186 5.33 -9.44 15.74
CA ARG A 186 3.89 -9.68 15.71
C ARG A 186 3.06 -8.40 15.86
N ASN A 187 3.60 -7.28 15.39
CA ASN A 187 3.00 -5.97 15.54
C ASN A 187 3.14 -5.13 14.26
N ILE A 188 2.01 -4.62 13.78
CA ILE A 188 1.89 -3.93 12.48
C ILE A 188 2.25 -2.44 12.53
N ALA A 189 2.30 -1.82 13.71
CA ALA A 189 2.39 -0.37 13.86
C ALA A 189 3.66 0.24 13.24
N GLY A 190 4.80 -0.42 13.42
CA GLY A 190 6.07 0.00 12.81
C GLY A 190 6.03 -0.03 11.30
N PHE A 191 5.46 -1.10 10.72
CA PHE A 191 5.31 -1.24 9.27
C PHE A 191 4.37 -0.15 8.72
N MET A 192 3.20 0.04 9.32
CA MET A 192 2.27 1.11 8.91
C MET A 192 2.92 2.48 8.93
N THR A 193 3.60 2.81 10.02
CA THR A 193 4.25 4.12 10.18
C THR A 193 5.38 4.30 9.18
N ALA A 194 6.25 3.30 9.04
CA ALA A 194 7.38 3.34 8.12
C ALA A 194 6.92 3.51 6.67
N TRP A 195 5.94 2.71 6.24
CA TRP A 195 5.39 2.80 4.89
C TRP A 195 4.72 4.15 4.64
N THR A 196 3.92 4.64 5.58
CA THR A 196 3.25 5.95 5.46
C THR A 196 4.26 7.10 5.27
N LEU A 197 5.42 7.03 5.92
CA LEU A 197 6.50 8.03 5.79
C LEU A 197 7.26 7.90 4.46
N MET A 198 7.48 6.68 3.98
CA MET A 198 8.25 6.40 2.77
C MET A 198 7.43 6.49 1.48
N ASN A 199 6.11 6.28 1.58
CA ASN A 199 5.20 6.31 0.45
C ASN A 199 5.01 7.75 -0.03
N ARG A 200 5.49 8.02 -1.24
CA ARG A 200 5.44 9.34 -1.85
C ARG A 200 4.02 9.84 -2.06
N GLN A 201 3.05 8.97 -2.31
CA GLN A 201 1.65 9.34 -2.54
C GLN A 201 1.00 9.84 -1.25
N SER A 202 1.30 9.19 -0.12
CA SER A 202 0.94 9.64 1.24
C SER A 202 1.59 11.01 1.56
N LEU A 203 2.88 11.16 1.25
CA LEU A 203 3.63 12.38 1.57
C LEU A 203 3.27 13.58 0.67
N LEU A 204 3.05 13.35 -0.63
CA LEU A 204 2.56 14.35 -1.60
C LEU A 204 1.29 15.02 -1.09
N SER A 205 0.40 14.18 -0.58
CA SER A 205 -0.91 14.51 -0.05
C SER A 205 -0.83 15.33 1.24
N ALA A 206 0.04 14.94 2.18
CA ALA A 206 0.25 15.67 3.43
C ALA A 206 0.78 17.10 3.24
N ILE A 207 1.67 17.32 2.26
CA ILE A 207 2.22 18.66 1.97
C ILE A 207 1.15 19.62 1.45
N GLN A 208 0.14 19.14 0.72
CA GLN A 208 -0.94 19.99 0.19
C GLN A 208 -1.90 20.52 1.24
N CYS A 209 -1.94 19.94 2.43
CA CYS A 209 -2.71 20.47 3.55
C CYS A 209 -2.03 21.65 4.23
N LEU A 210 -0.71 21.76 4.09
CA LEU A 210 0.13 22.67 4.87
C LEU A 210 0.58 23.91 4.09
N VAL A 211 0.27 23.97 2.78
CA VAL A 211 0.64 25.06 1.86
C VAL A 211 -0.58 25.58 1.12
#